data_AF-A0A1B1KFR7-F1
#
_entry.id   AF-A0A1B1KFR7-F1
#
_cell.length_a   1.000
_cell.length_b   1.000
_cell.length_c   1.000
_cell.angle_alpha   90.00
_cell.angle_beta   90.00
_cell.angle_gamma   90.00
#
_symmetry.space_group_name_H-M   'P 1'
#
loop_
_entity.id
_entity.type
_entity.pdbx_description
1 polymer ?
#
loop_
_entity_poly.entity_id
_entity_poly.type
_entity_poly.pdbx_seq_one_letter_code
_entity_poly.pdbx_strand_id
1 'polypeptide(L)'
;MSGKRWIALCASAEAVGMTAAAVAAKLSQHVLGGQPRGWDAALALLLVVAGGLVEGAALGALQASGLRRLIPRLNRRRWLVVTAAVAGLGWAAASAPGVFSGDSGSDAEPALLVVVAAALGLGAVMGAVLGAAQAMTVRRLVPRPTRWVLVRWP
;
A
#
# COMPACT_ATOMS: atom_id res chain seq x y z
N MET A 1 -5.36 -23.07 -3.81
CA MET A 1 -4.69 -22.32 -2.70
C MET A 1 -5.77 -22.03 -1.67
N SER A 2 -5.59 -22.39 -0.39
CA SER A 2 -6.61 -22.10 0.64
C SER A 2 -6.64 -20.60 0.96
N GLY A 3 -7.82 -20.05 1.27
CA GLY A 3 -8.00 -18.64 1.65
C GLY A 3 -7.11 -18.23 2.83
N LYS A 4 -6.90 -19.12 3.80
CA LYS A 4 -6.01 -18.88 4.95
C LYS A 4 -4.57 -18.59 4.52
N ARG A 5 -4.06 -19.32 3.52
CA ARG A 5 -2.70 -19.15 3.01
C ARG A 5 -2.54 -17.85 2.22
N TRP A 6 -3.60 -17.43 1.54
CA TRP A 6 -3.64 -16.13 0.85
C TRP A 6 -3.62 -14.97 1.85
N ILE A 7 -4.46 -15.03 2.88
CA ILE A 7 -4.50 -14.05 3.97
C ILE A 7 -3.13 -13.95 4.64
N ALA A 8 -2.48 -15.09 4.94
CA ALA A 8 -1.16 -15.09 5.55
C ALA A 8 -0.08 -14.44 4.68
N LEU A 9 -0.12 -14.65 3.36
CA LEU A 9 0.80 -13.99 2.41
C LEU A 9 0.60 -12.47 2.37
N CYS A 10 -0.67 -12.01 2.32
CA CYS A 10 -0.98 -10.59 2.38
C CYS A 10 -0.55 -9.98 3.73
N ALA A 11 -0.90 -10.61 4.85
CA ALA A 11 -0.52 -10.14 6.18
C ALA A 11 1.00 -10.06 6.37
N SER A 12 1.75 -10.99 5.77
CA SER A 12 3.23 -10.95 5.80
C SER A 12 3.78 -9.79 4.97
N ALA A 13 3.18 -9.49 3.81
CA ALA A 13 3.54 -8.34 3.00
C ALA A 13 3.24 -7.01 3.71
N GLU A 14 2.06 -6.92 4.33
CA GLU A 14 1.63 -5.77 5.14
C GLU A 14 2.58 -5.55 6.33
N ALA A 15 2.99 -6.62 7.02
CA ALA A 15 3.97 -6.53 8.11
C ALA A 15 5.32 -5.97 7.62
N VAL A 16 5.79 -6.40 6.44
CA VAL A 16 7.01 -5.85 5.82
C VAL A 16 6.82 -4.38 5.47
N GLY A 17 5.68 -4.00 4.89
CA GLY A 17 5.35 -2.61 4.56
C GLY A 17 5.30 -1.70 5.78
N MET A 18 4.54 -2.10 6.81
CA MET A 18 4.43 -1.38 8.07
C MET A 18 5.78 -1.24 8.77
N THR A 19 6.63 -2.27 8.72
CA THR A 19 7.99 -2.20 9.27
C THR A 19 8.85 -1.22 8.48
N ALA A 20 8.81 -1.27 7.15
CA ALA A 20 9.55 -0.34 6.30
C ALA A 20 9.09 1.12 6.50
N ALA A 21 7.78 1.35 6.62
CA ALA A 21 7.20 2.66 6.90
C ALA A 21 7.60 3.18 8.29
N ALA A 22 7.58 2.32 9.32
CA ALA A 22 8.01 2.68 10.67
C ALA A 22 9.50 3.04 10.71
N VAL A 23 10.35 2.28 10.01
CA VAL A 23 11.78 2.59 9.87
C VAL A 23 11.99 3.92 9.13
N ALA A 24 11.28 4.14 8.02
CA ALA A 24 11.36 5.39 7.26
C ALA A 24 10.94 6.60 8.11
N ALA A 25 9.87 6.47 8.90
CA ALA A 25 9.41 7.52 9.81
C ALA A 25 10.46 7.83 10.88
N LYS A 26 11.02 6.81 11.53
CA LYS A 26 12.08 6.99 12.55
C LYS A 26 13.35 7.58 11.98
N LEU A 27 13.77 7.14 10.80
CA LEU A 27 14.96 7.65 10.13
C LEU A 27 14.76 9.11 9.70
N SER A 28 13.58 9.45 9.19
CA SER A 28 13.20 10.83 8.85
C SER A 28 13.23 11.73 10.08
N GLN A 29 12.70 11.28 11.22
CA GLN A 29 12.77 12.03 12.49
C GLN A 29 14.21 12.22 12.98
N HIS A 30 15.04 11.19 12.85
CA HIS A 30 16.43 11.22 13.30
C HIS A 30 17.31 12.13 12.42
N VAL A 31 17.11 12.13 11.10
CA VAL A 31 17.92 12.90 10.15
C VAL A 31 17.47 14.36 10.06
N LEU A 32 16.16 14.64 10.10
CA LEU A 32 15.62 15.98 9.85
C LEU A 32 15.48 16.84 11.13
N GLY A 33 15.51 16.24 12.32
CA GLY A 33 15.61 16.97 13.60
C GLY A 33 14.49 17.97 13.93
N GLY A 34 13.44 18.09 13.11
CA GLY A 34 12.34 19.06 13.26
C GLY A 34 11.23 18.84 12.22
N GLN A 35 10.24 19.74 12.18
CA GLN A 35 9.19 19.69 11.17
C GLN A 35 9.78 19.97 9.77
N PRO A 36 9.64 19.06 8.79
CA PRO A 36 10.18 19.24 7.45
C PRO A 36 9.57 20.49 6.78
N ARG A 37 10.41 21.38 6.24
CA ARG A 37 9.96 22.55 5.47
C ARG A 37 10.68 22.62 4.12
N GLY A 38 9.97 23.04 3.08
CA GLY A 38 10.53 23.19 1.74
C GLY A 38 11.12 21.87 1.21
N TRP A 39 12.43 21.82 0.99
CA TRP A 39 13.12 20.66 0.44
C TRP A 39 13.07 19.44 1.37
N ASP A 40 13.07 19.64 2.69
CA ASP A 40 13.00 18.56 3.68
C ASP A 40 11.65 17.84 3.63
N ALA A 41 10.57 18.58 3.35
CA ALA A 41 9.23 18.04 3.18
C ALA A 41 9.15 17.16 1.92
N ALA A 42 9.78 17.59 0.82
CA ALA A 42 9.89 16.79 -0.39
C ALA A 42 10.70 15.50 -0.16
N LEU A 43 11.80 15.57 0.59
CA LEU A 43 12.60 14.39 0.96
C LEU A 43 11.83 13.43 1.87
N ALA A 44 11.10 13.95 2.86
CA ALA A 44 10.24 13.14 3.74
C ALA A 44 9.15 12.42 2.94
N LEU A 45 8.47 13.13 2.02
CA LEU A 45 7.47 12.52 1.14
C LEU A 45 8.10 11.45 0.23
N LEU A 46 9.28 11.71 -0.33
CA LEU A 46 10.00 10.74 -1.16
C LEU A 46 10.35 9.46 -0.37
N LEU A 47 10.79 9.59 0.88
CA LEU A 47 11.09 8.45 1.75
C LEU A 47 9.82 7.64 2.07
N VAL A 48 8.70 8.30 2.34
CA VAL A 48 7.42 7.63 2.59
C VAL A 48 6.94 6.88 1.33
N VAL A 49 7.01 7.52 0.17
CA VAL A 49 6.67 6.88 -1.11
C VAL A 49 7.59 5.71 -1.41
N ALA A 50 8.89 5.82 -1.13
CA ALA A 50 9.83 4.71 -1.27
C ALA A 50 9.46 3.53 -0.36
N GLY A 51 9.05 3.79 0.89
CA GLY A 51 8.49 2.78 1.78
C GLY A 51 7.25 2.09 1.20
N GLY A 52 6.31 2.88 0.67
CA GLY A 52 5.11 2.37 -0.01
C GLY A 52 5.40 1.55 -1.27
N LEU A 53 6.45 1.89 -2.02
CA LEU A 53 6.90 1.10 -3.17
C LEU A 53 7.49 -0.25 -2.73
N VAL A 54 8.26 -0.27 -1.64
CA VAL A 54 8.81 -1.52 -1.07
C VAL A 54 7.68 -2.43 -0.60
N GLU A 55 6.69 -1.89 0.10
CA GLU A 55 5.48 -2.61 0.50
C GLU A 55 4.74 -3.19 -0.72
N GLY A 56 4.44 -2.36 -1.72
CA GLY A 56 3.73 -2.81 -2.92
C GLY A 56 4.53 -3.82 -3.75
N ALA A 57 5.86 -3.74 -3.75
CA ALA A 57 6.73 -4.74 -4.37
C ALA A 57 6.71 -6.07 -3.61
N ALA A 58 6.80 -6.04 -2.27
CA ALA A 58 6.71 -7.23 -1.42
C ALA A 58 5.35 -7.91 -1.57
N LEU A 59 4.27 -7.14 -1.52
CA LEU A 59 2.90 -7.60 -1.74
C LEU A 59 2.74 -8.20 -3.14
N GLY A 60 3.18 -7.48 -4.16
CA GLY A 60 3.11 -7.93 -5.56
C GLY A 60 3.88 -9.23 -5.80
N ALA A 61 5.08 -9.36 -5.21
CA ALA A 61 5.91 -10.56 -5.33
C ALA A 61 5.28 -11.78 -4.63
N LEU A 62 4.81 -11.61 -3.39
CA LEU A 62 4.19 -12.68 -2.60
C LEU A 62 2.87 -13.12 -3.25
N GLN A 63 2.02 -12.18 -3.66
CA GLN A 63 0.78 -12.49 -4.38
C GLN A 63 1.06 -13.20 -5.72
N ALA A 64 2.02 -12.71 -6.52
CA ALA A 64 2.37 -13.34 -7.79
C ALA A 64 2.93 -14.77 -7.60
N SER A 65 3.60 -15.04 -6.49
CA SER A 65 4.11 -16.38 -6.17
C SER A 65 2.99 -17.39 -5.91
N GLY A 66 1.94 -16.99 -5.18
CA GLY A 66 0.75 -17.79 -4.94
C GLY A 66 -0.10 -17.91 -6.19
N LEU A 67 -0.29 -16.80 -6.91
CA LEU A 67 -1.19 -16.72 -8.04
C LEU A 67 -0.70 -17.52 -9.25
N ARG A 68 0.61 -17.63 -9.45
CA ARG A 68 1.18 -18.46 -10.53
C ARG A 68 0.83 -19.94 -10.44
N ARG A 69 0.50 -20.45 -9.26
CA ARG A 69 0.05 -21.83 -9.10
C ARG A 69 -1.35 -22.05 -9.68
N LEU A 70 -2.12 -20.97 -9.84
CA LEU A 70 -3.50 -20.99 -10.33
C LEU A 70 -3.60 -20.42 -11.75
N ILE A 71 -2.75 -19.44 -12.09
CA ILE A 71 -2.67 -18.79 -13.40
C ILE A 71 -1.22 -18.87 -13.90
N PRO A 72 -0.80 -19.99 -14.52
CA PRO A 72 0.58 -20.16 -14.97
C PRO A 72 1.04 -19.12 -16.00
N ARG A 73 0.09 -18.57 -16.78
CA ARG A 73 0.31 -17.52 -17.79
C ARG A 73 0.41 -16.09 -17.22
N LEU A 74 0.42 -15.93 -15.89
CA LEU A 74 0.51 -14.62 -15.25
C LEU A 74 1.85 -13.94 -15.55
N ASN A 75 1.80 -12.71 -16.07
CA ASN A 75 2.98 -11.86 -16.20
C ASN A 75 3.35 -11.26 -14.83
N ARG A 76 4.35 -11.85 -14.17
CA ARG A 76 4.86 -11.41 -12.86
C ARG A 76 5.30 -9.95 -12.83
N ARG A 77 6.01 -9.50 -13.87
CA ARG A 77 6.56 -8.15 -13.92
C ARG A 77 5.42 -7.13 -13.96
N ARG A 78 4.43 -7.36 -14.81
CA ARG A 78 3.25 -6.49 -14.90
C ARG A 78 2.46 -6.46 -13.59
N TRP A 79 2.26 -7.62 -12.96
CA TRP A 79 1.57 -7.71 -11.66
C TRP A 79 2.28 -6.89 -10.58
N LEU A 80 3.59 -7.09 -10.46
CA LEU A 80 4.42 -6.39 -9.48
C LEU A 80 4.42 -4.88 -9.73
N VAL A 81 4.68 -4.44 -10.97
CA VAL A 81 4.74 -3.01 -11.31
C VAL A 81 3.42 -2.31 -11.02
N VAL A 82 2.29 -2.92 -11.39
CA VAL A 82 0.97 -2.34 -11.09
C VAL A 82 0.71 -2.28 -9.59
N THR A 83 1.08 -3.32 -8.84
CA THR A 83 0.87 -3.36 -7.38
C THR A 83 1.74 -2.31 -6.67
N ALA A 84 3.02 -2.23 -7.03
CA ALA A 84 3.95 -1.24 -6.49
C ALA A 84 3.52 0.19 -6.85
N ALA A 85 3.14 0.45 -8.10
CA ALA A 85 2.70 1.78 -8.52
C ALA A 85 1.46 2.26 -7.77
N VAL A 86 0.44 1.39 -7.60
CA VAL A 86 -0.76 1.74 -6.85
C VAL A 86 -0.45 1.98 -5.37
N ALA A 87 0.40 1.15 -4.76
CA ALA A 87 0.82 1.33 -3.36
C ALA A 87 1.59 2.64 -3.17
N GLY A 88 2.57 2.93 -4.03
CA GLY A 88 3.34 4.17 -3.99
C GLY A 88 2.46 5.41 -4.18
N LEU A 89 1.50 5.37 -5.12
CA LEU A 89 0.53 6.45 -5.30
C LEU A 89 -0.40 6.62 -4.09
N GLY A 90 -0.83 5.51 -3.48
CA GLY A 90 -1.64 5.54 -2.26
C GLY A 90 -0.92 6.19 -1.09
N TRP A 91 0.34 5.81 -0.87
CA TRP A 91 1.20 6.43 0.14
C TRP A 91 1.47 7.91 -0.16
N ALA A 92 1.76 8.27 -1.41
CA ALA A 92 1.92 9.66 -1.81
C ALA A 92 0.66 10.49 -1.49
N ALA A 93 -0.52 10.00 -1.87
CA ALA A 93 -1.78 10.70 -1.68
C ALA A 93 -2.18 10.80 -0.20
N ALA A 94 -1.96 9.75 0.59
CA ALA A 94 -2.27 9.73 2.02
C ALA A 94 -1.32 10.63 2.83
N SER A 95 -0.06 10.73 2.42
CA SER A 95 0.97 11.47 3.17
C SER A 95 1.16 12.91 2.70
N ALA A 96 0.79 13.26 1.47
CA ALA A 96 0.93 14.62 0.95
C ALA A 96 0.23 15.68 1.82
N PRO A 97 -1.04 15.49 2.29
CA PRO A 97 -1.67 16.47 3.18
C PRO A 97 -0.82 16.70 4.42
N GLY A 98 -0.45 15.64 5.16
CA GLY A 98 0.32 15.77 6.41
C GLY A 98 1.72 16.38 6.25
N VAL A 99 2.34 16.26 5.07
CA VAL A 99 3.65 16.85 4.79
C VAL A 99 3.54 18.34 4.41
N PHE A 100 2.45 18.77 3.76
CA PHE A 100 2.30 20.14 3.23
C PHE A 100 1.32 21.02 4.02
N SER A 101 0.40 20.44 4.79
CA SER A 101 -0.44 21.18 5.74
C SER A 101 0.39 21.49 6.97
N GLY A 102 1.24 22.51 6.88
CA GLY A 102 1.95 23.05 8.03
C GLY A 102 0.95 23.41 9.12
N ASP A 103 1.18 22.84 10.31
CA ASP A 103 0.56 23.13 11.60
C ASP A 103 -0.88 23.67 11.55
N SER A 104 -1.86 22.77 11.56
CA SER A 104 -3.24 23.12 11.89
C SER A 104 -3.45 23.20 13.41
N GLY A 105 -2.55 23.87 14.15
CA GLY A 105 -2.76 24.49 15.46
C GLY A 105 -3.42 23.66 16.58
N SER A 106 -3.51 22.34 16.46
CA SER A 106 -4.08 21.48 17.49
C SER A 106 -3.09 20.38 17.85
N ASP A 107 -2.36 20.58 18.94
CA ASP A 107 -1.58 19.52 19.62
C ASP A 107 -2.48 18.43 20.24
N ALA A 108 -3.78 18.48 19.99
CA ALA A 108 -4.73 17.47 20.45
C ALA A 108 -4.58 16.19 19.62
N GLU A 109 -4.18 15.12 20.29
CA GLU A 109 -4.08 13.79 19.69
C GLU A 109 -5.44 13.38 19.12
N PRO A 110 -5.52 12.96 17.84
CA PRO A 110 -6.78 12.58 17.22
C PRO A 110 -7.44 11.44 18.01
N ALA A 111 -8.74 11.54 18.25
CA ALA A 111 -9.47 10.48 18.94
C ALA A 111 -9.27 9.14 18.22
N LEU A 112 -8.99 8.07 18.97
CA LEU A 112 -8.70 6.73 18.42
C LEU A 112 -9.76 6.27 17.40
N LEU A 113 -11.03 6.58 17.65
CA LEU A 113 -12.12 6.24 16.75
C LEU A 113 -11.97 6.92 15.37
N VAL A 114 -11.52 8.17 15.33
CA VAL A 114 -11.27 8.91 14.08
C VAL A 114 -10.12 8.25 13.31
N VAL A 115 -9.04 7.89 14.01
CA VAL A 115 -7.89 7.20 13.40
C VAL A 115 -8.32 5.85 12.82
N VAL A 116 -9.07 5.05 13.57
CA VAL A 116 -9.57 3.74 13.13
C VAL A 116 -10.53 3.90 11.95
N ALA A 117 -11.48 4.84 12.01
CA ALA A 117 -12.42 5.08 10.93
C ALA A 117 -11.72 5.56 9.65
N ALA A 118 -10.75 6.46 9.76
CA ALA A 118 -9.93 6.91 8.64
C ALA A 118 -9.10 5.77 8.05
N ALA A 119 -8.48 4.93 8.89
CA ALA A 119 -7.71 3.77 8.46
C ALA A 119 -8.60 2.74 7.73
N LEU A 120 -9.79 2.46 8.25
CA LEU A 120 -10.76 1.57 7.59
C LEU A 120 -11.23 2.13 6.25
N GLY A 121 -11.56 3.42 6.19
CA GLY A 121 -11.98 4.09 4.97
C GLY A 121 -10.88 4.08 3.90
N LEU A 122 -9.66 4.47 4.28
CA LEU A 122 -8.51 4.47 3.40
C LEU A 122 -8.18 3.05 2.92
N GLY A 123 -8.17 2.06 3.82
CA GLY A 123 -7.94 0.66 3.47
C GLY A 123 -8.99 0.10 2.52
N ALA A 124 -10.26 0.44 2.70
CA ALA A 124 -11.34 0.02 1.79
C ALA A 124 -11.18 0.63 0.39
N VAL A 125 -10.89 1.94 0.31
CA VAL A 125 -10.67 2.64 -0.96
C VAL A 125 -9.43 2.08 -1.67
N MET A 126 -8.29 2.01 -0.96
CA MET A 126 -7.04 1.51 -1.53
C MET A 126 -7.14 0.04 -1.93
N GLY A 127 -7.80 -0.78 -1.13
CA GLY A 127 -8.06 -2.19 -1.46
C GLY A 127 -8.90 -2.33 -2.74
N ALA A 128 -9.93 -1.50 -2.92
CA ALA A 128 -10.74 -1.49 -4.13
C ALA A 128 -9.95 -1.03 -5.37
N VAL A 129 -9.17 0.05 -5.24
CA VAL A 129 -8.31 0.58 -6.31
C VAL A 129 -7.26 -0.47 -6.72
N LEU A 130 -6.58 -1.07 -5.74
CA LEU A 130 -5.59 -2.10 -5.97
C LEU A 130 -6.20 -3.33 -6.63
N GLY A 131 -7.32 -3.83 -6.09
CA GLY A 131 -8.04 -4.97 -6.64
C GLY A 131 -8.49 -4.72 -8.08
N ALA A 132 -8.98 -3.53 -8.40
CA ALA A 132 -9.37 -3.15 -9.76
C ALA A 132 -8.16 -3.10 -10.71
N ALA A 133 -7.07 -2.47 -10.28
CA ALA A 133 -5.83 -2.40 -11.06
C ALA A 133 -5.26 -3.79 -11.36
N GLN A 134 -5.24 -4.66 -10.35
CA GLN A 134 -4.83 -6.05 -10.47
C GLN A 134 -5.78 -6.85 -11.38
N ALA A 135 -7.09 -6.69 -11.24
CA ALA A 135 -8.10 -7.32 -12.09
C ALA A 135 -7.89 -6.99 -13.58
N MET A 136 -7.48 -5.76 -13.91
CA MET A 136 -7.16 -5.37 -15.29
C MET A 136 -5.97 -6.16 -15.88
N THR A 137 -5.00 -6.56 -15.05
CA THR A 137 -3.84 -7.34 -15.52
C THR A 137 -4.20 -8.79 -15.84
N VAL A 138 -5.21 -9.34 -15.17
CA VAL A 138 -5.65 -10.74 -15.34
C VAL A 138 -6.97 -10.87 -16.12
N ARG A 139 -7.58 -9.76 -16.56
CA ARG A 139 -8.90 -9.77 -17.24
C ARG A 139 -9.00 -10.67 -18.47
N ARG A 140 -7.88 -10.94 -19.13
CA ARG A 140 -7.81 -11.84 -20.31
C ARG A 140 -7.43 -13.28 -19.95
N LEU A 141 -7.11 -13.54 -18.68
CA LEU A 141 -6.64 -14.83 -18.16
C LEU A 141 -7.69 -15.53 -17.28
N VAL A 142 -8.71 -14.81 -16.81
CA VAL A 142 -9.77 -15.36 -15.95
C VAL A 142 -11.16 -14.92 -16.41
N PRO A 143 -12.20 -15.78 -16.27
CA PRO A 143 -13.55 -15.49 -16.79
C PRO A 143 -14.28 -14.35 -16.06
N ARG A 144 -13.97 -14.11 -14.78
CA ARG A 144 -14.66 -13.12 -13.93
C ARG A 144 -13.67 -12.26 -13.13
N PRO A 145 -12.94 -11.34 -13.79
CA PRO A 145 -11.92 -10.54 -13.14
C PRO A 145 -12.49 -9.61 -12.06
N THR A 146 -13.73 -9.16 -12.17
CA THR A 146 -14.38 -8.29 -11.16
C THR A 146 -14.62 -8.98 -9.82
N ARG A 147 -14.66 -10.31 -9.76
CA ARG A 147 -14.79 -11.04 -8.50
C ARG A 147 -13.53 -10.99 -7.62
N TRP A 148 -12.40 -10.56 -8.19
CA TRP A 148 -11.18 -10.28 -7.43
C TRP A 148 -11.37 -9.22 -6.36
N VAL A 149 -12.11 -8.14 -6.69
CA VAL A 149 -12.38 -7.04 -5.75
C VAL A 149 -13.31 -7.48 -4.62
N LEU A 150 -14.18 -8.46 -4.89
CA LEU A 150 -15.19 -8.95 -3.95
C LEU A 150 -14.72 -10.13 -3.09
N VAL A 151 -13.43 -10.50 -3.14
CA VAL A 151 -12.89 -11.68 -2.43
C VAL A 151 -13.64 -12.98 -2.79
N ARG A 152 -14.28 -13.05 -3.97
CA ARG A 152 -14.98 -14.25 -4.43
C ARG A 152 -14.11 -14.96 -5.45
N TRP A 153 -13.35 -15.95 -4.99
CA TRP A 153 -12.65 -16.87 -5.89
C TRP A 153 -13.68 -17.64 -6.76
N PRO A 154 -13.39 -17.95 -8.03
CA PRO A 154 -14.15 -18.95 -8.79
C PRO A 154 -13.99 -20.36 -8.22
#